data_AF-A0A5N6W605-F1
#
_entry.id   AF-A0A5N6W605-F1
#
_cell.length_a   1.000
_cell.length_b   1.000
_cell.length_c   1.000
_cell.angle_alpha   90.00
_cell.angle_beta   90.00
_cell.angle_gamma   90.00
#
_symmetry.space_group_name_H-M   'P 1'
#
loop_
_entity.id
_entity.type
_entity.pdbx_description
1 polymer ?
#
loop_
_entity_poly.entity_id
_entity_poly.type
_entity_poly.pdbx_seq_one_letter_code
_entity_poly.pdbx_strand_id
1 'polypeptide(L)'
;MSTPNHALDQMVLGLNSDTSMGDFDTGPGNVFIDIVVRHYTNGEREYDKDGEIGARGKVDQFLQHKYFHLDPPKTTGQEVAFELIEKAERKGLSLDNIMATITRITAQAIFDHYKRYEHHPGTKIVLLDDAGIPATAKAAITFAWQGMEAIVRRSIPVLTRVKIRQEYVLGKVSPGKNYRLVLRKGIRFGARRDHLPPVKELFNYVDGKVFVNKW
;
A
#
# COMPACT_ATOMS: atom_id res chain seq x y z
N MET A 1 18.30 -36.28 -28.95
CA MET A 1 17.01 -35.89 -28.33
C MET A 1 17.30 -34.84 -27.27
N SER A 2 17.19 -33.57 -27.66
CA SER A 2 17.49 -32.40 -26.82
C SER A 2 16.19 -31.90 -26.18
N THR A 3 16.12 -31.94 -24.86
CA THR A 3 15.09 -31.23 -24.09
C THR A 3 15.39 -29.73 -24.12
N PRO A 4 14.46 -28.85 -24.52
CA PRO A 4 14.68 -27.42 -24.44
C PRO A 4 14.54 -26.95 -22.99
N ASN A 5 15.63 -26.42 -22.46
CA ASN A 5 15.70 -25.66 -21.21
C ASN A 5 15.02 -24.30 -21.44
N HIS A 6 13.69 -24.22 -21.29
CA HIS A 6 12.94 -22.96 -21.33
C HIS A 6 12.01 -22.85 -20.13
N ALA A 7 12.55 -22.41 -19.00
CA ALA A 7 11.76 -21.89 -17.88
C ALA A 7 12.73 -21.25 -16.90
N LEU A 8 13.07 -19.99 -17.10
CA LEU A 8 13.59 -19.04 -16.11
C LEU A 8 13.95 -17.77 -16.86
N ASP A 9 12.95 -17.12 -17.40
CA ASP A 9 13.04 -15.73 -17.80
C ASP A 9 11.63 -15.19 -17.87
N GLN A 10 11.52 -13.90 -17.58
CA GLN A 10 10.41 -13.05 -17.96
C GLN A 10 9.27 -12.91 -16.94
N MET A 11 9.24 -11.69 -16.39
CA MET A 11 8.18 -11.00 -15.67
C MET A 11 8.15 -9.56 -16.34
N VAL A 12 7.03 -8.94 -16.85
CA VAL A 12 6.70 -7.51 -17.26
C VAL A 12 5.32 -6.90 -16.79
N LEU A 13 5.31 -6.08 -15.73
CA LEU A 13 4.58 -4.86 -15.39
C LEU A 13 5.67 -3.82 -15.62
N GLY A 14 5.47 -2.96 -16.60
CA GLY A 14 6.44 -1.93 -16.91
C GLY A 14 6.59 -0.97 -15.74
N LEU A 15 7.68 -1.09 -14.99
CA LEU A 15 8.26 0.05 -14.30
C LEU A 15 9.08 0.78 -15.37
N ASN A 16 8.44 1.66 -16.15
CA ASN A 16 9.19 2.52 -17.06
C ASN A 16 10.20 3.33 -16.22
N SER A 17 11.49 3.15 -16.51
CA SER A 17 12.61 3.78 -15.79
C SER A 17 12.65 5.30 -15.92
N ASP A 18 11.81 5.88 -16.79
CA ASP A 18 11.78 7.31 -17.12
C ASP A 18 10.72 8.11 -16.34
N THR A 19 9.84 7.45 -15.58
CA THR A 19 8.85 8.15 -14.74
C THR A 19 9.36 8.31 -13.31
N SER A 20 9.30 9.54 -12.78
CA SER A 20 9.59 9.83 -11.37
C SER A 20 8.49 9.23 -10.47
N MET A 21 8.59 7.92 -10.21
CA MET A 21 7.65 7.19 -9.36
C MET A 21 8.06 7.34 -7.89
N GLY A 22 7.12 7.71 -7.03
CA GLY A 22 7.29 7.80 -5.59
C GLY A 22 6.00 7.45 -4.87
N ASP A 23 6.10 7.02 -3.62
CA ASP A 23 4.98 6.78 -2.73
C ASP A 23 5.21 7.48 -1.39
N PHE A 24 4.12 7.79 -0.70
CA PHE A 24 4.14 8.34 0.65
C PHE A 24 2.74 8.20 1.27
N ASP A 25 2.70 8.20 2.61
CA ASP A 25 1.43 8.22 3.34
C ASP A 25 0.79 9.61 3.29
N THR A 26 -0.47 9.68 2.87
CA THR A 26 -1.25 10.94 2.85
C THR A 26 -1.80 11.32 4.23
N GLY A 27 -1.86 10.35 5.15
CA GLY A 27 -2.49 10.46 6.46
C GLY A 27 -3.22 9.17 6.85
N PRO A 28 -4.11 9.22 7.86
CA PRO A 28 -4.86 8.06 8.33
C PRO A 28 -5.83 7.57 7.25
N GLY A 29 -5.80 6.27 6.99
CA GLY A 29 -6.87 5.56 6.27
C GLY A 29 -8.04 5.27 7.21
N ASN A 30 -8.34 3.98 7.40
CA ASN A 30 -9.49 3.55 8.21
C ASN A 30 -9.25 3.63 9.72
N VAL A 31 -8.01 3.82 10.18
CA VAL A 31 -7.69 3.74 11.61
C VAL A 31 -8.56 4.65 12.48
N PHE A 32 -8.88 5.87 12.03
CA PHE A 32 -9.74 6.77 12.79
C PHE A 32 -11.22 6.36 12.73
N ILE A 33 -11.69 5.89 11.58
CA ILE A 33 -13.05 5.38 11.37
C ILE A 33 -13.29 4.20 12.32
N ASP A 34 -12.37 3.24 12.33
CA ASP A 34 -12.44 2.04 13.14
C ASP A 34 -12.41 2.35 14.64
N ILE A 35 -11.57 3.30 15.08
CA ILE A 35 -11.52 3.74 16.49
C ILE A 35 -12.86 4.34 16.91
N VAL A 36 -13.48 5.18 16.08
CA VAL A 36 -14.77 5.81 16.39
C VAL A 36 -15.86 4.74 16.47
N VAL A 37 -15.91 3.82 15.52
CA VAL A 37 -16.89 2.72 15.55
C VAL A 37 -16.72 1.89 16.82
N ARG A 38 -15.49 1.47 17.15
CA ARG A 38 -15.23 0.70 18.37
C ARG A 38 -15.61 1.48 19.63
N HIS A 39 -15.32 2.77 19.68
CA HIS A 39 -15.66 3.63 20.82
C HIS A 39 -17.17 3.70 21.06
N TYR A 40 -17.96 4.00 20.02
CA TYR A 40 -19.41 4.19 20.16
C TYR A 40 -20.23 2.90 20.22
N THR A 41 -19.64 1.77 19.81
CA THR A 41 -20.30 0.45 19.86
C THR A 41 -19.79 -0.43 21.00
N ASN A 42 -18.97 0.11 21.91
CA ASN A 42 -18.30 -0.66 22.97
C ASN A 42 -17.58 -1.92 22.44
N GLY A 43 -17.00 -1.82 21.24
CA GLY A 43 -16.29 -2.91 20.57
C GLY A 43 -17.17 -3.96 19.87
N GLU A 44 -18.51 -3.83 19.87
CA GLU A 44 -19.38 -4.75 19.13
C GLU A 44 -19.16 -4.68 17.61
N ARG A 45 -18.73 -3.52 17.11
CA ARG A 45 -18.32 -3.33 15.71
C ARG A 45 -16.90 -2.79 15.66
N GLU A 46 -16.18 -3.15 14.60
CA GLU A 46 -14.78 -2.77 14.41
C GLU A 46 -14.54 -1.72 13.32
N TYR A 47 -15.48 -1.55 12.40
CA TYR A 47 -15.38 -0.66 11.26
C TYR A 47 -16.77 -0.22 10.78
N ASP A 48 -16.83 0.85 10.00
CA ASP A 48 -18.08 1.34 9.40
C ASP A 48 -18.34 0.54 8.11
N LYS A 49 -19.13 -0.54 8.26
CA LYS A 49 -19.42 -1.43 7.14
C LYS A 49 -20.11 -0.67 6.01
N ASP A 50 -19.52 -0.76 4.82
CA ASP A 50 -20.00 -0.11 3.60
C ASP A 50 -20.18 1.42 3.73
N GLY A 51 -19.60 2.04 4.77
CA GLY A 51 -19.77 3.47 5.08
C GLY A 51 -21.19 3.84 5.55
N GLU A 52 -21.98 2.88 6.05
CA GLU A 52 -23.39 3.08 6.40
C GLU A 52 -23.60 4.18 7.45
N ILE A 53 -22.74 4.28 8.46
CA ILE A 53 -22.85 5.28 9.53
C ILE A 53 -22.47 6.66 8.97
N GLY A 54 -21.33 6.74 8.28
CA GLY A 54 -20.88 7.98 7.66
C GLY A 54 -21.84 8.53 6.61
N ALA A 55 -22.53 7.65 5.86
CA ALA A 55 -23.46 8.05 4.80
C ALA A 55 -24.74 8.72 5.33
N ARG A 56 -25.16 8.43 6.56
CA ARG A 56 -26.32 9.07 7.21
C ARG A 56 -26.00 10.45 7.80
N GLY A 57 -24.72 10.73 8.01
CA GLY A 57 -24.27 11.94 8.67
C GLY A 57 -24.10 13.15 7.76
N LYS A 58 -23.94 14.31 8.40
CA LYS A 58 -23.53 15.56 7.77
C LYS A 58 -22.16 15.97 8.27
N VAL A 59 -21.27 16.29 7.35
CA VAL A 59 -19.91 16.77 7.65
C VAL A 59 -19.97 18.10 8.41
N ASP A 60 -19.30 18.19 9.55
CA ASP A 60 -19.03 19.42 10.30
C ASP A 60 -17.65 19.99 9.97
N GLN A 61 -17.47 21.31 10.16
CA GLN A 61 -16.23 22.01 9.84
C GLN A 61 -15.14 21.94 10.94
N PHE A 62 -15.34 21.20 12.05
CA PHE A 62 -14.33 21.11 13.11
C PHE A 62 -13.00 20.46 12.68
N LEU A 63 -12.94 19.96 11.43
CA LEU A 63 -11.85 19.30 10.72
C LEU A 63 -10.56 20.11 10.53
N GLN A 64 -10.51 21.37 10.94
CA GLN A 64 -9.29 22.19 10.87
C GLN A 64 -8.24 21.77 11.92
N HIS A 65 -7.88 20.48 11.96
CA HIS A 65 -6.81 19.99 12.80
C HIS A 65 -5.47 20.15 12.08
N LYS A 66 -4.48 20.71 12.78
CA LYS A 66 -3.12 21.00 12.27
C LYS A 66 -2.48 19.78 11.59
N TYR A 67 -2.76 18.59 12.08
CA TYR A 67 -2.24 17.33 11.53
C TYR A 67 -2.49 17.16 10.02
N PHE A 68 -3.67 17.57 9.52
CA PHE A 68 -4.03 17.37 8.12
C PHE A 68 -3.25 18.27 7.15
N HIS A 69 -2.63 19.34 7.67
CA HIS A 69 -1.83 20.29 6.89
C HIS A 69 -0.31 20.01 6.93
N LEU A 70 0.14 18.98 7.64
CA LEU A 70 1.57 18.63 7.69
C LEU A 70 2.05 18.02 6.36
N ASP A 71 3.31 18.29 5.99
CA ASP A 71 3.96 17.63 4.84
C ASP A 71 4.35 16.18 5.18
N PRO A 72 4.36 15.25 4.20
CA PRO A 72 4.88 13.90 4.40
C PRO A 72 6.39 13.86 4.74
N PRO A 73 6.89 12.83 5.44
CA PRO A 73 6.14 11.71 6.02
C PRO A 73 5.48 12.09 7.36
N LYS A 74 4.25 11.63 7.59
CA LYS A 74 3.52 11.85 8.85
C LYS A 74 2.84 10.56 9.31
N THR A 75 3.10 10.17 10.54
CA THR A 75 2.44 9.06 11.23
C THR A 75 1.54 9.63 12.32
N THR A 76 0.37 9.05 12.52
CA THR A 76 -0.53 9.40 13.62
C THR A 76 -0.99 8.15 14.34
N GLY A 77 -1.32 8.29 15.62
CA GLY A 77 -1.78 7.22 16.49
C GLY A 77 -3.21 7.44 16.97
N GLN A 78 -3.60 6.67 17.97
CA GLN A 78 -4.95 6.68 18.54
C GLN A 78 -5.25 7.99 19.28
N GLU A 79 -4.22 8.70 19.72
CA GLU A 79 -4.34 9.93 20.52
C GLU A 79 -5.12 11.01 19.76
N VAL A 80 -4.79 11.21 18.49
CA VAL A 80 -5.48 12.19 17.62
C VAL A 80 -6.94 11.78 17.39
N ALA A 81 -7.23 10.48 17.30
CA ALA A 81 -8.61 10.01 17.14
C ALA A 81 -9.45 10.34 18.38
N PHE A 82 -8.93 10.09 19.58
CA PHE A 82 -9.62 10.41 20.83
C PHE A 82 -9.82 11.92 21.03
N GLU A 83 -8.82 12.75 20.69
CA GLU A 83 -8.97 14.21 20.71
C GLU A 83 -10.10 14.70 19.79
N LEU A 84 -10.23 14.09 18.60
CA LEU A 84 -11.30 14.41 17.64
C LEU A 84 -12.67 13.99 18.18
N ILE A 85 -12.77 12.82 18.82
CA ILE A 85 -14.00 12.34 19.47
C ILE A 85 -14.42 13.32 20.57
N GLU A 86 -13.54 13.64 21.52
CA GLU A 86 -13.86 14.56 22.61
C GLU A 86 -14.30 15.94 22.11
N LYS A 87 -13.63 16.45 21.08
CA LYS A 87 -13.99 17.76 20.49
C LYS A 87 -15.37 17.72 19.85
N ALA A 88 -15.73 16.61 19.21
CA ALA A 88 -17.03 16.43 18.60
C ALA A 88 -18.14 16.26 19.64
N GLU A 89 -17.87 15.54 20.73
CA GLU A 89 -18.79 15.37 21.86
C GLU A 89 -19.05 16.69 22.59
N ARG A 90 -17.99 17.49 22.84
CA ARG A 90 -18.14 18.85 23.39
C ARG A 90 -19.00 19.77 22.51
N LYS A 91 -19.04 19.50 21.20
CA LYS A 91 -19.91 20.21 20.25
C LYS A 91 -21.33 19.61 20.16
N GLY A 92 -21.61 18.48 20.81
CA GLY A 92 -22.89 17.80 20.75
C GLY A 92 -23.18 17.15 19.39
N LEU A 93 -22.16 16.71 18.66
CA LEU A 93 -22.36 16.04 17.37
C LEU A 93 -22.88 14.61 17.57
N SER A 94 -23.79 14.17 16.70
CA SER A 94 -24.23 12.77 16.65
C SER A 94 -23.14 11.86 16.09
N LEU A 95 -23.18 10.56 16.40
CA LEU A 95 -22.28 9.55 15.84
C LEU A 95 -22.22 9.61 14.30
N ASP A 96 -23.38 9.70 13.64
CA ASP A 96 -23.44 9.78 12.17
C ASP A 96 -22.66 11.02 11.66
N ASN A 97 -22.81 12.19 12.29
CA ASN A 97 -22.06 13.39 11.92
C ASN A 97 -20.57 13.25 12.23
N ILE A 98 -20.20 12.66 13.35
CA ILE A 98 -18.80 12.37 13.71
C ILE A 98 -18.17 11.48 12.64
N MET A 99 -18.86 10.41 12.26
CA MET A 99 -18.38 9.44 11.28
C MET A 99 -18.24 10.06 9.88
N ALA A 100 -19.25 10.80 9.43
CA ALA A 100 -19.20 11.52 8.15
C ALA A 100 -18.01 12.50 8.12
N THR A 101 -17.80 13.19 9.24
CA THR A 101 -16.75 14.20 9.39
C THR A 101 -15.37 13.56 9.39
N ILE A 102 -15.15 12.50 10.16
CA ILE A 102 -13.86 11.76 10.20
C ILE A 102 -13.59 11.04 8.88
N THR A 103 -14.59 10.46 8.23
CA THR A 103 -14.43 9.86 6.89
C THR A 103 -14.02 10.93 5.86
N ARG A 104 -14.61 12.13 5.94
CA ARG A 104 -14.26 13.25 5.07
C ARG A 104 -12.81 13.71 5.26
N ILE A 105 -12.28 13.67 6.48
CA ILE A 105 -10.86 13.98 6.73
C ILE A 105 -9.95 13.14 5.86
N THR A 106 -10.12 11.81 5.90
CA THR A 106 -9.28 10.88 5.16
C THR A 106 -9.38 11.12 3.67
N ALA A 107 -10.60 11.26 3.15
CA ALA A 107 -10.84 11.55 1.74
C ALA A 107 -10.23 12.89 1.30
N GLN A 108 -10.39 13.94 2.11
CA GLN A 108 -9.85 15.27 1.82
C GLN A 108 -8.32 15.27 1.88
N ALA A 109 -7.73 14.57 2.86
CA ALA A 109 -6.28 14.42 2.94
C ALA A 109 -5.73 13.75 1.68
N ILE A 110 -6.34 12.65 1.22
CA ILE A 110 -5.95 12.01 -0.04
C ILE A 110 -6.04 13.03 -1.19
N PHE A 111 -7.21 13.67 -1.37
CA PHE A 111 -7.43 14.63 -2.45
C PHE A 111 -6.43 15.80 -2.43
N ASP A 112 -6.13 16.37 -1.26
CA ASP A 112 -5.21 17.50 -1.13
C ASP A 112 -3.77 17.11 -1.47
N HIS A 113 -3.33 15.88 -1.17
CA HIS A 113 -2.00 15.42 -1.58
C HIS A 113 -1.95 15.11 -3.07
N TYR A 114 -3.00 14.49 -3.63
CA TYR A 114 -3.13 14.38 -5.08
C TYR A 114 -2.99 15.76 -5.70
N LYS A 115 -3.86 16.73 -5.39
CA LYS A 115 -3.83 18.08 -5.94
C LYS A 115 -2.46 18.79 -5.81
N ARG A 116 -1.73 18.58 -4.71
CA ARG A 116 -0.41 19.20 -4.48
C ARG A 116 0.71 18.57 -5.30
N TYR A 117 0.69 17.25 -5.51
CA TYR A 117 1.81 16.52 -6.10
C TYR A 117 1.54 15.97 -7.51
N GLU A 118 0.27 15.81 -7.90
CA GLU A 118 -0.18 15.28 -9.20
C GLU A 118 -1.52 15.90 -9.64
N HIS A 119 -1.62 16.46 -10.85
CA HIS A 119 -2.87 17.07 -11.33
C HIS A 119 -3.35 16.40 -12.62
N HIS A 120 -4.36 15.53 -12.50
CA HIS A 120 -4.94 14.78 -13.62
C HIS A 120 -6.48 14.91 -13.62
N PRO A 121 -7.04 15.94 -14.26
CA PRO A 121 -8.49 16.03 -14.45
C PRO A 121 -9.00 14.85 -15.29
N GLY A 122 -10.16 14.29 -14.94
CA GLY A 122 -10.74 13.15 -15.65
C GLY A 122 -10.15 11.79 -15.29
N THR A 123 -9.47 11.67 -14.15
CA THR A 123 -8.88 10.40 -13.67
C THR A 123 -9.97 9.34 -13.44
N LYS A 124 -9.77 8.16 -14.04
CA LYS A 124 -10.60 6.98 -13.80
C LYS A 124 -10.13 6.27 -12.53
N ILE A 125 -11.02 6.08 -11.56
CA ILE A 125 -10.75 5.29 -10.34
C ILE A 125 -11.24 3.86 -10.61
N VAL A 126 -10.36 2.88 -10.43
CA VAL A 126 -10.62 1.44 -10.60
C VAL A 126 -10.08 0.68 -9.40
N LEU A 127 -10.55 -0.54 -9.19
CA LEU A 127 -9.93 -1.44 -8.22
C LEU A 127 -8.66 -2.06 -8.81
N LEU A 128 -7.74 -2.49 -7.95
CA LEU A 128 -6.53 -3.19 -8.41
C LEU A 128 -6.88 -4.52 -9.09
N ASP A 129 -8.01 -5.12 -8.70
CA ASP A 129 -8.59 -6.31 -9.29
C ASP A 129 -8.79 -6.15 -10.80
N ASP A 130 -9.23 -4.96 -11.25
CA ASP A 130 -9.36 -4.65 -12.67
C ASP A 130 -8.00 -4.69 -13.38
N ALA A 131 -6.91 -4.40 -12.68
CA ALA A 131 -5.53 -4.49 -13.17
C ALA A 131 -4.93 -5.92 -13.09
N GLY A 132 -5.71 -6.91 -12.66
CA GLY A 132 -5.35 -8.33 -12.61
C GLY A 132 -4.74 -8.80 -11.30
N ILE A 133 -4.65 -7.95 -10.28
CA ILE A 133 -4.11 -8.30 -8.96
C ILE A 133 -5.16 -8.00 -7.90
N PRO A 134 -5.63 -8.98 -7.10
CA PRO A 134 -6.62 -8.70 -6.06
C PRO A 134 -6.13 -7.64 -5.08
N ALA A 135 -6.94 -6.59 -4.85
CA ALA A 135 -6.56 -5.47 -3.99
C ALA A 135 -6.19 -5.93 -2.57
N THR A 136 -6.93 -6.92 -2.05
CA THR A 136 -6.73 -7.51 -0.72
C THR A 136 -5.44 -8.33 -0.61
N ALA A 137 -4.91 -8.83 -1.72
CA ALA A 137 -3.71 -9.67 -1.74
C ALA A 137 -2.41 -8.89 -1.93
N LYS A 138 -2.48 -7.65 -2.45
CA LYS A 138 -1.31 -6.87 -2.89
C LYS A 138 -0.21 -6.77 -1.83
N ALA A 139 -0.56 -6.49 -0.57
CA ALA A 139 0.43 -6.36 0.50
C ALA A 139 1.12 -7.71 0.82
N ALA A 140 0.38 -8.82 0.84
CA ALA A 140 0.98 -10.14 1.04
C ALA A 140 1.91 -10.53 -0.13
N ILE A 141 1.51 -10.19 -1.35
CA ILE A 141 2.31 -10.43 -2.57
C ILE A 141 3.64 -9.66 -2.49
N THR A 142 3.66 -8.41 -2.03
CA THR A 142 4.91 -7.63 -1.92
C THR A 142 5.87 -8.22 -0.89
N PHE A 143 5.37 -8.78 0.23
CA PHE A 143 6.22 -9.51 1.18
C PHE A 143 6.72 -10.85 0.62
N ALA A 144 5.88 -11.58 -0.11
CA ALA A 144 6.31 -12.79 -0.80
C ALA A 144 7.42 -12.50 -1.82
N TRP A 145 7.30 -11.39 -2.56
CA TRP A 145 8.33 -10.91 -3.47
C TRP A 145 9.62 -10.57 -2.71
N GLN A 146 9.57 -9.77 -1.64
CA GLN A 146 10.75 -9.48 -0.81
C GLN A 146 11.42 -10.75 -0.26
N GLY A 147 10.63 -11.75 0.16
CA GLY A 147 11.14 -13.05 0.58
C GLY A 147 11.90 -13.78 -0.54
N MET A 148 11.38 -13.75 -1.76
CA MET A 148 12.08 -14.30 -2.94
C MET A 148 13.37 -13.55 -3.22
N GLU A 149 13.34 -12.21 -3.18
CA GLU A 149 14.51 -11.34 -3.40
C GLU A 149 15.62 -11.61 -2.37
N ALA A 150 15.26 -11.85 -1.11
CA ALA A 150 16.20 -12.24 -0.06
C ALA A 150 16.89 -13.59 -0.35
N ILE A 151 16.18 -14.55 -0.94
CA ILE A 151 16.74 -15.86 -1.30
C ILE A 151 17.73 -15.75 -2.48
N VAL A 152 17.46 -14.88 -3.46
CA VAL A 152 18.34 -14.69 -4.63
C VAL A 152 19.39 -13.59 -4.44
N ARG A 153 19.38 -12.88 -3.31
CA ARG A 153 20.29 -11.77 -2.97
C ARG A 153 20.20 -10.59 -3.95
N ARG A 154 18.99 -10.21 -4.30
CA ARG A 154 18.73 -9.05 -5.17
C ARG A 154 17.94 -8.00 -4.39
N SER A 155 18.18 -6.73 -4.70
CA SER A 155 17.41 -5.63 -4.13
C SER A 155 16.09 -5.46 -4.88
N ILE A 156 15.02 -5.09 -4.16
CA ILE A 156 13.81 -4.61 -4.81
C ILE A 156 14.08 -3.27 -5.51
N PRO A 157 13.32 -2.90 -6.55
CA PRO A 157 13.41 -1.58 -7.13
C PRO A 157 13.18 -0.48 -6.08
N VAL A 158 14.10 0.49 -6.02
CA VAL A 158 13.97 1.64 -5.11
C VAL A 158 13.40 2.82 -5.89
N LEU A 159 12.25 3.30 -5.42
CA LEU A 159 11.54 4.43 -6.00
C LEU A 159 12.39 5.71 -6.00
N THR A 160 11.93 6.71 -6.76
CA THR A 160 12.48 8.07 -6.68
C THR A 160 11.84 8.81 -5.49
N ARG A 161 12.31 10.02 -5.18
CA ARG A 161 11.81 10.85 -4.05
C ARG A 161 12.02 10.25 -2.65
N VAL A 162 13.00 9.37 -2.49
CA VAL A 162 13.49 8.89 -1.19
C VAL A 162 14.86 9.49 -0.87
N LYS A 163 15.24 9.55 0.41
CA LYS A 163 16.51 10.16 0.86
C LYS A 163 17.74 9.50 0.24
N ILE A 164 17.73 8.18 0.13
CA ILE A 164 18.84 7.37 -0.37
C ILE A 164 18.25 6.28 -1.27
N ARG A 165 18.82 6.13 -2.47
CA ARG A 165 18.42 5.10 -3.46
C ARG A 165 19.39 3.91 -3.51
N GLN A 166 20.23 3.77 -2.50
CA GLN A 166 21.16 2.66 -2.38
C GLN A 166 20.38 1.35 -2.36
N GLU A 167 20.75 0.44 -3.25
CA GLU A 167 20.20 -0.90 -3.29
C GLU A 167 20.52 -1.67 -2.00
N TYR A 168 19.51 -2.34 -1.47
CA TYR A 168 19.62 -3.15 -0.26
C TYR A 168 18.75 -4.41 -0.36
N VAL A 169 19.27 -5.54 0.10
CA VAL A 169 18.50 -6.79 0.21
C VAL A 169 17.75 -6.76 1.53
N LEU A 170 16.43 -6.64 1.47
CA LEU A 170 15.59 -6.52 2.66
C LEU A 170 15.34 -7.87 3.35
N GLY A 171 15.07 -7.82 4.65
CA GLY A 171 14.67 -8.98 5.45
C GLY A 171 15.83 -9.74 6.10
N LYS A 172 15.49 -10.83 6.80
CA LYS A 172 16.42 -11.77 7.44
C LYS A 172 15.92 -13.19 7.18
N VAL A 173 16.85 -14.12 6.90
CA VAL A 173 16.51 -15.53 6.64
C VAL A 173 16.62 -16.34 7.92
N SER A 174 15.48 -16.83 8.41
CA SER A 174 15.43 -17.78 9.52
C SER A 174 15.52 -19.22 9.00
N PRO A 175 16.54 -20.02 9.40
CA PRO A 175 16.71 -21.37 8.87
C PRO A 175 15.56 -22.34 9.22
N GLY A 176 14.87 -22.84 8.20
CA GLY A 176 13.93 -23.96 8.30
C GLY A 176 14.52 -25.29 7.79
N LYS A 177 13.69 -26.36 7.75
CA LYS A 177 14.12 -27.71 7.32
C LYS A 177 14.74 -27.76 5.92
N ASN A 178 14.29 -26.91 5.00
CA ASN A 178 14.77 -26.85 3.61
C ASN A 178 15.86 -25.78 3.38
N TYR A 179 16.38 -25.13 4.43
CA TYR A 179 17.28 -23.98 4.35
C TYR A 179 18.47 -24.19 3.40
N ARG A 180 19.20 -25.31 3.56
CA ARG A 180 20.36 -25.62 2.72
C ARG A 180 20.00 -25.78 1.25
N LEU A 181 18.85 -26.41 0.97
CA LEU A 181 18.41 -26.66 -0.39
C LEU A 181 17.97 -25.35 -1.07
N VAL A 182 17.14 -24.55 -0.40
CA VAL A 182 16.60 -23.31 -0.98
C VAL A 182 17.69 -22.27 -1.20
N LEU A 183 18.61 -22.07 -0.24
CA LEU A 183 19.72 -21.14 -0.44
C LEU A 183 20.68 -21.59 -1.53
N ARG A 184 20.94 -22.90 -1.65
CA ARG A 184 21.76 -23.43 -2.76
C ARG A 184 21.12 -23.13 -4.13
N LYS A 185 19.79 -23.25 -4.24
CA LYS A 185 19.06 -22.88 -5.46
C LYS A 185 19.14 -21.36 -5.71
N GLY A 186 18.89 -20.54 -4.69
CA GLY A 186 18.96 -19.09 -4.77
C GLY A 186 20.34 -18.56 -5.18
N ILE A 187 21.42 -19.03 -4.55
CA ILE A 187 22.80 -18.61 -4.87
C ILE A 187 23.22 -19.00 -6.29
N ARG A 188 22.65 -20.08 -6.85
CA ARG A 188 22.95 -20.51 -8.23
C ARG A 188 22.30 -19.60 -9.27
N PHE A 189 21.23 -18.90 -8.92
CA PHE A 189 20.61 -17.91 -9.78
C PHE A 189 21.62 -16.76 -10.04
N GLY A 190 21.75 -16.32 -11.29
CA GLY A 190 22.71 -15.27 -11.66
C GLY A 190 24.13 -15.72 -11.97
N ALA A 191 24.39 -17.03 -12.08
CA ALA A 191 25.62 -17.60 -12.64
C ALA A 191 26.94 -17.03 -12.06
N ARG A 192 27.02 -16.89 -10.72
CA ARG A 192 28.18 -16.36 -9.95
C ARG A 192 28.37 -14.84 -9.99
N ARG A 193 27.40 -14.06 -10.46
CA ARG A 193 27.45 -12.60 -10.26
C ARG A 193 27.36 -12.27 -8.77
N ASP A 194 28.17 -11.31 -8.33
CA ASP A 194 28.10 -10.78 -6.96
C ASP A 194 26.96 -9.78 -6.77
N HIS A 195 26.42 -9.26 -7.88
CA HIS A 195 25.33 -8.31 -7.91
C HIS A 195 24.29 -8.70 -8.97
N LEU A 196 23.02 -8.54 -8.61
CA LEU A 196 21.89 -8.69 -9.52
C LEU A 196 21.16 -7.35 -9.61
N PRO A 197 20.98 -6.78 -10.81
CA PRO A 197 20.23 -5.54 -10.96
C PRO A 197 18.77 -5.74 -10.54
N PRO A 198 18.10 -4.71 -10.00
CA PRO A 198 16.68 -4.77 -9.69
C PRO A 198 15.83 -5.22 -10.88
N VAL A 199 14.75 -5.93 -10.58
CA VAL A 199 13.74 -6.34 -11.57
C VAL A 199 13.15 -5.11 -12.24
N LYS A 200 13.05 -5.12 -13.57
CA LYS A 200 12.50 -4.00 -14.34
C LYS A 200 11.05 -4.22 -14.76
N GLU A 201 10.61 -5.47 -14.70
CA GLU A 201 9.45 -5.96 -15.41
C GLU A 201 8.80 -7.09 -14.54
N LEU A 202 7.45 -7.13 -14.36
CA LEU A 202 6.56 -8.20 -13.75
C LEU A 202 5.36 -8.85 -14.57
N PHE A 203 5.38 -10.09 -15.09
CA PHE A 203 4.32 -10.58 -15.99
C PHE A 203 3.30 -11.24 -15.08
N ASN A 204 2.07 -10.72 -15.08
CA ASN A 204 0.99 -11.35 -14.34
C ASN A 204 0.39 -12.48 -15.17
N TYR A 205 0.38 -13.70 -14.64
CA TYR A 205 -0.26 -14.85 -15.27
C TYR A 205 -1.50 -15.26 -14.48
N VAL A 206 -2.65 -15.31 -15.15
CA VAL A 206 -3.93 -15.78 -14.60
C VAL A 206 -4.37 -16.98 -15.43
N ASP A 207 -4.58 -18.12 -14.78
CA ASP A 207 -4.93 -19.40 -15.44
C ASP A 207 -4.01 -19.77 -16.62
N GLY A 208 -2.71 -19.54 -16.43
CA GLY A 208 -1.67 -19.87 -17.42
C GLY A 208 -1.57 -18.89 -18.59
N LYS A 209 -2.33 -17.79 -18.59
CA LYS A 209 -2.27 -16.75 -19.65
C LYS A 209 -1.76 -15.43 -19.09
N VAL A 210 -1.01 -14.68 -19.91
CA VAL A 210 -0.57 -13.34 -19.54
C VAL A 210 -1.79 -12.42 -19.44
N PHE A 211 -1.96 -11.81 -18.28
CA PHE A 211 -2.94 -10.75 -18.05
C PHE A 211 -2.31 -9.40 -18.47
N VAL A 212 -2.98 -8.67 -19.35
CA VAL A 212 -2.48 -7.40 -19.91
C VAL A 212 -3.37 -6.26 -19.43
N ASN A 213 -2.76 -5.25 -18.80
CA ASN A 213 -3.45 -4.08 -18.26
C ASN A 213 -3.12 -2.74 -18.94
N LYS A 214 -2.86 -2.81 -20.25
CA LYS A 214 -2.57 -1.65 -21.11
C LYS A 214 -3.84 -1.24 -21.87
N TRP A 215 -4.77 -0.55 -21.20
CA TRP A 215 -6.01 -0.01 -21.75
C TRP A 215 -6.13 1.50 -21.60
#